data_AF-A0A7G1INC2-F1
#
_entry.id   AF-A0A7G1INC2-F1
#
_cell.length_a   1.000
_cell.length_b   1.000
_cell.length_c   1.000
_cell.angle_alpha   90.00
_cell.angle_beta   90.00
_cell.angle_gamma   90.00
#
_symmetry.space_group_name_H-M   'P 1'
#
loop_
_entity.id
_entity.type
_entity.pdbx_description
1 polymer ?
#
loop_
_entity_poly.entity_id
_entity_poly.type
_entity_poly.pdbx_seq_one_letter_code
_entity_poly.pdbx_strand_id
1 'polypeptide(L)'
;MVDATVDPPSGTPGPVQTMEQRGACTVSGLLAGTDVSVPAPSQAVLNLPAAWQFSRGEGQLVAILDTGVQPGPRLPNVDGGGDFVDSTDGLTDCDGHGTLVAGIVAGQPGADGFAGSRRRRGCCPSG
;
A
#
# COMPACT_ATOMS: atom_id res chain seq x y z
N MET A 1 -18.17 -24.84 6.53
CA MET A 1 -17.39 -25.54 7.57
C MET A 1 -15.97 -25.66 7.03
N VAL A 2 -14.95 -25.35 7.83
CA VAL A 2 -13.55 -25.63 7.46
C VAL A 2 -13.20 -27.05 7.90
N ASP A 3 -12.43 -27.77 7.09
CA ASP A 3 -11.90 -29.07 7.48
C ASP A 3 -10.71 -28.87 8.42
N ALA A 4 -10.87 -29.22 9.69
CA ALA A 4 -9.85 -29.03 10.71
C ALA A 4 -8.67 -30.03 10.58
N THR A 5 -8.74 -30.98 9.64
CA THR A 5 -7.68 -31.98 9.43
C THR A 5 -6.66 -31.58 8.37
N VAL A 6 -6.90 -30.48 7.65
CA VAL A 6 -5.99 -29.96 6.62
C VAL A 6 -5.16 -28.83 7.20
N ASP A 7 -3.85 -29.02 7.23
CA ASP A 7 -2.90 -27.98 7.62
C ASP A 7 -2.89 -26.83 6.58
N PRO A 8 -2.69 -25.57 7.01
CA PRO A 8 -2.53 -24.47 6.09
C PRO A 8 -1.26 -24.65 5.23
N PRO A 9 -1.27 -24.17 3.98
CA PRO A 9 -0.08 -24.22 3.13
C PRO A 9 1.07 -23.41 3.73
N SER A 10 2.31 -23.73 3.35
CA SER A 10 3.47 -22.94 3.73
C SER A 10 3.35 -21.51 3.21
N GLY A 11 3.70 -20.53 4.04
CA GLY A 11 3.78 -19.12 3.64
C GLY A 11 5.09 -18.74 2.93
N THR A 12 5.83 -19.71 2.40
CA THR A 12 7.11 -19.47 1.73
C THR A 12 6.90 -18.68 0.44
N PRO A 13 7.56 -17.53 0.24
CA PRO A 13 7.51 -16.79 -1.01
C PRO A 13 8.09 -17.58 -2.19
N GLY A 14 7.67 -17.19 -3.40
CA GLY A 14 8.08 -17.77 -4.67
C GLY A 14 6.90 -18.38 -5.43
N PRO A 15 6.93 -18.34 -6.77
CA PRO A 15 5.85 -18.88 -7.56
C PRO A 15 5.88 -20.42 -7.54
N VAL A 16 4.70 -21.04 -7.65
CA VAL A 16 4.57 -22.51 -7.71
C VAL A 16 5.17 -23.11 -8.99
N GLN A 17 5.39 -22.29 -10.02
CA GLN A 17 6.00 -22.63 -11.30
C GLN A 17 6.81 -21.42 -11.80
N THR A 18 7.75 -21.63 -12.71
CA THR A 18 8.53 -20.51 -13.28
C THR A 18 7.62 -19.54 -14.02
N MET A 19 7.77 -18.25 -13.70
CA MET A 19 7.04 -17.15 -14.33
C MET A 19 7.93 -16.39 -15.31
N GLU A 20 7.32 -15.68 -16.25
CA GLU A 20 8.01 -14.86 -17.24
C GLU A 20 7.28 -13.52 -17.41
N GLN A 21 8.02 -12.42 -17.42
CA GLN A 21 7.49 -11.09 -17.73
C GLN A 21 7.20 -10.98 -19.23
N ARG A 22 5.95 -10.67 -19.60
CA ARG A 22 5.50 -10.60 -21.00
C ARG A 22 5.21 -9.19 -21.52
N GLY A 23 5.40 -8.17 -20.69
CA GLY A 23 5.12 -6.78 -21.03
C GLY A 23 6.04 -5.84 -20.26
N ALA A 24 6.20 -4.63 -20.78
CA ALA A 24 6.88 -3.57 -20.05
C ALA A 24 6.07 -3.18 -18.80
N CYS A 25 6.76 -2.77 -17.75
CA CYS A 25 6.09 -2.26 -16.55
C CYS A 25 5.28 -1.01 -16.85
N THR A 26 4.16 -0.88 -16.15
CA THR A 26 3.26 0.26 -16.20
C THR A 26 3.48 1.15 -14.99
N VAL A 27 3.31 2.46 -15.17
CA VAL A 27 3.31 3.43 -14.08
C VAL A 27 2.00 4.19 -14.07
N SER A 28 1.53 4.50 -12.87
CA SER A 28 0.35 5.35 -12.70
C SER A 28 0.65 6.79 -13.14
N GLY A 29 -0.36 7.46 -13.69
CA GLY A 29 -0.27 8.84 -14.17
C GLY A 29 -1.45 9.69 -13.73
N LEU A 30 -1.31 11.01 -13.88
CA LEU A 30 -2.41 11.95 -13.65
C LEU A 30 -3.25 12.11 -14.91
N LEU A 31 -4.58 12.06 -14.74
CA LEU A 31 -5.51 12.39 -15.81
C LEU A 31 -5.54 13.92 -16.01
N ALA A 32 -5.55 14.35 -17.27
CA ALA A 32 -5.58 15.76 -17.62
C ALA A 32 -6.79 16.47 -16.98
N GLY A 33 -6.56 17.65 -16.38
CA GLY A 33 -7.59 18.42 -15.69
C GLY A 33 -7.89 17.98 -14.25
N THR A 34 -7.19 16.98 -13.71
CA THR A 34 -7.32 16.60 -12.29
C THR A 34 -6.70 17.66 -11.39
N ASP A 35 -7.49 18.21 -10.47
CA ASP A 35 -6.98 19.03 -9.37
C ASP A 35 -6.60 18.14 -8.19
N VAL A 36 -5.30 18.02 -7.93
CA VAL A 36 -4.77 17.22 -6.81
C VAL A 36 -4.74 17.98 -5.49
N SER A 37 -5.00 19.29 -5.50
CA SER A 37 -4.99 20.11 -4.27
C SER A 37 -6.21 19.85 -3.39
N VAL A 38 -7.29 19.31 -3.98
CA VAL A 38 -8.53 18.97 -3.27
C VAL A 38 -8.55 17.49 -2.89
N PRO A 39 -9.05 17.13 -1.69
CA PRO A 39 -9.23 15.72 -1.32
C PRO A 39 -10.14 15.00 -2.31
N ALA A 40 -9.84 13.73 -2.61
CA ALA A 40 -10.70 12.93 -3.45
C ALA A 40 -12.10 12.78 -2.82
N PRO A 41 -13.20 12.70 -3.61
CA PRO A 41 -14.55 12.57 -3.08
C PRO A 41 -14.72 11.40 -2.09
N SER A 42 -14.00 10.29 -2.33
CA SER A 42 -13.97 9.14 -1.42
C SER A 42 -13.43 9.52 -0.03
N GLN A 43 -12.36 10.31 0.06
CA GLN A 43 -11.81 10.75 1.34
C GLN A 43 -12.73 11.76 2.04
N ALA A 44 -13.41 12.62 1.27
CA ALA A 44 -14.36 13.59 1.79
C ALA A 44 -15.57 12.90 2.43
N VAL A 45 -16.15 11.90 1.77
CA VAL A 45 -17.30 11.13 2.27
C VAL A 45 -16.96 10.32 3.52
N LEU A 46 -15.73 9.78 3.60
CA LEU A 46 -15.25 9.04 4.78
C LEU A 46 -14.93 9.95 5.98
N ASN A 47 -14.88 11.27 5.79
CA ASN A 47 -14.51 12.25 6.82
C ASN A 47 -13.24 11.84 7.59
N LEU A 48 -12.19 11.48 6.85
CA LEU A 48 -10.91 11.08 7.44
C LEU A 48 -10.36 12.09 8.45
N PRO A 49 -10.47 13.44 8.25
CA PRO A 49 -10.09 14.41 9.27
C PRO A 49 -10.71 14.19 10.64
N ALA A 50 -12.00 13.85 10.71
CA ALA A 50 -12.67 13.53 11.97
C ALA A 50 -12.19 12.19 12.55
N ALA A 51 -12.11 11.14 11.72
CA ALA A 51 -11.62 9.82 12.15
C ALA A 51 -10.22 9.90 12.78
N TRP A 52 -9.35 10.73 12.21
CA TRP A 52 -7.99 10.95 12.68
C TRP A 52 -7.86 11.67 14.02
N GLN A 53 -8.93 12.26 14.54
CA GLN A 53 -8.96 12.77 15.91
C GLN A 53 -8.98 11.62 16.92
N PHE A 54 -9.51 10.45 16.53
CA PHE A 54 -9.58 9.26 17.37
C PHE A 54 -8.38 8.33 17.16
N SER A 55 -8.01 8.04 15.91
CA SER A 55 -6.86 7.19 15.61
C SER A 55 -6.27 7.48 14.24
N ARG A 56 -4.95 7.28 14.13
CA ARG A 56 -4.24 7.28 12.85
C ARG A 56 -3.55 5.93 12.55
N GLY A 57 -3.90 4.91 13.34
CA GLY A 57 -3.36 3.55 13.26
C GLY A 57 -1.88 3.44 13.65
N GLU A 58 -1.41 4.25 14.59
CA GLU A 58 -0.07 4.06 15.18
C GLU A 58 0.08 2.63 15.73
N GLY A 59 1.27 2.04 15.55
CA GLY A 59 1.58 0.67 16.01
C GLY A 59 0.97 -0.48 15.18
N GLN A 60 0.05 -0.22 14.26
CA GLN A 60 -0.53 -1.29 13.44
C GLN A 60 0.40 -1.76 12.32
N LEU A 61 0.35 -3.03 11.95
CA LEU A 61 0.99 -3.54 10.72
C LEU A 61 -0.12 -3.98 9.77
N VAL A 62 -0.01 -3.61 8.50
CA VAL A 62 -0.99 -3.97 7.45
C VAL A 62 -0.22 -4.62 6.31
N ALA A 63 -0.55 -5.87 5.99
CA ALA A 63 -0.02 -6.56 4.83
C ALA A 63 -0.80 -6.16 3.57
N ILE A 64 -0.07 -5.88 2.49
CA ILE A 64 -0.62 -5.59 1.17
C ILE A 64 -0.28 -6.77 0.26
N LEU A 65 -1.29 -7.57 -0.08
CA LEU A 65 -1.15 -8.72 -0.99
C LEU A 65 -1.60 -8.28 -2.37
N ASP A 66 -0.66 -7.80 -3.18
CA ASP A 66 -0.94 -7.08 -4.42
C ASP A 66 0.23 -7.25 -5.42
N THR A 67 0.33 -6.41 -6.46
CA THR A 67 1.36 -6.43 -7.51
C THR A 67 2.75 -5.98 -7.05
N GLY A 68 2.98 -5.94 -5.73
CA GLY A 68 4.11 -5.30 -5.08
C GLY A 68 3.85 -3.83 -4.74
N VAL A 69 4.76 -3.22 -3.99
CA VAL A 69 4.65 -1.82 -3.55
C VAL A 69 5.96 -1.11 -3.79
N GLN A 70 5.97 -0.08 -4.63
CA GLN A 70 7.14 0.76 -4.85
C GLN A 70 7.32 1.77 -3.69
N PRO A 71 8.38 1.68 -2.88
CA PRO A 71 8.63 2.65 -1.82
C PRO A 71 8.95 4.04 -2.39
N GLY A 72 8.61 5.08 -1.65
CA GLY A 72 8.87 6.46 -2.07
C GLY A 72 8.57 7.48 -0.98
N PRO A 73 8.66 8.79 -1.27
CA PRO A 73 8.47 9.84 -0.26
C PRO A 73 7.12 9.78 0.47
N ARG A 74 6.08 9.33 -0.23
CA ARG A 74 4.73 9.15 0.32
C ARG A 74 4.51 7.78 0.97
N LEU A 75 5.40 6.81 0.73
CA LEU A 75 5.38 5.46 1.29
C LEU A 75 6.78 5.10 1.85
N PRO A 76 7.26 5.79 2.90
CA PRO A 76 8.61 5.58 3.44
C PRO A 76 8.72 4.36 4.37
N ASN A 77 7.59 3.76 4.76
CA ASN A 77 7.51 2.73 5.79
C ASN A 77 6.88 1.44 5.21
N VAL A 78 7.53 0.86 4.20
CA VAL A 78 7.09 -0.37 3.55
C VAL A 78 8.18 -1.43 3.79
N ASP A 79 7.79 -2.52 4.44
CA ASP A 79 8.67 -3.67 4.67
C ASP A 79 8.41 -4.72 3.56
N GLY A 80 9.46 -5.42 3.14
CA GLY A 80 9.34 -6.52 2.18
C GLY A 80 8.54 -7.69 2.75
N GLY A 81 7.49 -8.10 2.05
CA GLY A 81 6.61 -9.22 2.43
C GLY A 81 6.89 -10.52 1.65
N GLY A 82 7.77 -10.46 0.66
CA GLY A 82 8.01 -11.52 -0.30
C GLY A 82 7.22 -11.36 -1.59
N ASP A 83 7.56 -12.19 -2.57
CA ASP A 83 7.01 -12.16 -3.91
C ASP A 83 6.55 -13.58 -4.29
N PHE A 84 5.36 -13.69 -4.88
CA PHE A 84 4.76 -14.96 -5.31
C PHE A 84 4.69 -15.06 -6.84
N VAL A 85 5.27 -14.10 -7.55
CA VAL A 85 5.35 -14.02 -9.02
C VAL A 85 6.81 -14.15 -9.46
N ASP A 86 7.72 -13.38 -8.86
CA ASP A 86 9.16 -13.43 -9.13
C ASP A 86 9.94 -13.75 -7.83
N SER A 87 11.27 -13.67 -7.85
CA SER A 87 12.15 -13.87 -6.70
C SER A 87 12.57 -12.55 -6.03
N THR A 88 11.64 -11.59 -5.89
CA THR A 88 11.90 -10.31 -5.21
C THR A 88 11.43 -10.31 -3.75
N ASP A 89 11.55 -9.16 -3.08
CA ASP A 89 11.09 -8.93 -1.71
C ASP A 89 9.66 -8.33 -1.65
N GLY A 90 9.00 -8.13 -2.81
CA GLY A 90 7.69 -7.49 -2.93
C GLY A 90 7.74 -5.95 -2.97
N LEU A 91 8.93 -5.34 -2.97
CA LEU A 91 9.10 -3.88 -3.06
C LEU A 91 9.25 -3.35 -4.50
N THR A 92 8.94 -4.19 -5.47
CA THR A 92 8.86 -3.84 -6.90
C THR A 92 7.41 -3.93 -7.33
N ASP A 93 6.87 -2.86 -7.89
CA ASP A 93 5.51 -2.83 -8.45
C ASP A 93 5.57 -2.54 -9.94
N CYS A 94 5.39 -3.57 -10.76
CA CYS A 94 5.45 -3.47 -12.21
C CYS A 94 4.10 -3.06 -12.84
N ASP A 95 3.03 -3.06 -12.06
CA ASP A 95 1.67 -2.76 -12.50
C ASP A 95 1.16 -1.41 -11.96
N GLY A 96 1.75 -0.93 -10.87
CA GLY A 96 1.38 0.29 -10.16
C GLY A 96 0.17 0.15 -9.22
N HIS A 97 -0.53 -0.98 -9.26
CA HIS A 97 -1.77 -1.20 -8.51
C HIS A 97 -1.50 -1.29 -7.00
N GLY A 98 -0.55 -2.13 -6.58
CA GLY A 98 -0.22 -2.29 -5.17
C GLY A 98 0.32 -1.01 -4.52
N THR A 99 1.08 -0.21 -5.26
CA THR A 99 1.53 1.12 -4.80
C THR A 99 0.36 2.08 -4.57
N LEU A 100 -0.64 2.09 -5.45
CA LEU A 100 -1.86 2.89 -5.27
C LEU A 100 -2.67 2.42 -4.06
N VAL A 101 -2.85 1.10 -3.90
CA VAL A 101 -3.54 0.50 -2.76
C VAL A 101 -2.82 0.83 -1.45
N ALA A 102 -1.50 0.65 -1.39
CA ALA A 102 -0.68 1.01 -0.24
C ALA A 102 -0.78 2.52 0.07
N GLY A 103 -0.85 3.37 -0.96
CA GLY A 103 -1.10 4.81 -0.83
C GLY A 103 -2.41 5.11 -0.13
N ILE A 104 -3.52 4.49 -0.54
CA ILE A 104 -4.84 4.67 0.08
C ILE A 104 -4.83 4.21 1.55
N VAL A 105 -4.13 3.11 1.84
CA VAL A 105 -4.02 2.58 3.20
C VAL A 105 -3.17 3.49 4.08
N ALA A 106 -1.93 3.81 3.68
CA ALA A 106 -0.92 4.40 4.58
C ALA A 106 -0.05 5.52 3.98
N GLY A 107 -0.45 6.07 2.83
CA GLY A 107 0.24 7.20 2.20
C GLY A 107 0.39 8.39 3.16
N GLN A 108 1.62 8.87 3.34
CA GLN A 108 1.90 10.09 4.09
C GLN A 108 1.18 11.29 3.44
N PRO A 109 0.87 12.38 4.16
CA PRO A 109 0.41 13.64 3.54
C PRO A 109 1.56 14.36 2.81
N GLY A 110 1.24 15.35 1.97
CA GLY A 110 2.22 16.18 1.25
C GLY A 110 1.61 17.50 0.79
N ALA A 111 2.14 18.09 -0.29
CA ALA A 111 1.67 19.36 -0.84
C ALA A 111 0.43 19.20 -1.76
N ASP A 112 -0.53 18.38 -1.34
CA ASP A 112 -1.75 18.03 -2.06
C ASP A 112 -2.88 17.66 -1.08
N GLY A 113 -4.08 17.41 -1.59
CA GLY A 113 -5.25 17.05 -0.78
C GLY A 113 -5.27 15.59 -0.31
N PHE A 114 -4.27 14.79 -0.69
CA PHE A 114 -4.26 13.35 -0.45
C PHE A 114 -3.58 12.98 0.88
N ALA A 115 -4.09 11.94 1.54
CA ALA A 115 -3.45 11.26 2.65
C ALA A 115 -4.12 9.90 2.88
N GLY A 116 -3.33 8.88 3.10
CA GLY A 116 -3.83 7.54 3.40
C GLY A 116 -4.66 7.52 4.68
N SER A 117 -5.54 6.54 4.78
CA SER A 117 -6.43 6.32 5.93
C SER A 117 -5.64 6.21 7.24
N ARG A 118 -4.46 5.60 7.17
CA ARG A 118 -3.49 5.42 8.24
C ARG A 118 -2.25 6.28 8.01
N ARG A 119 -2.28 7.55 8.42
CA ARG A 119 -1.07 8.40 8.39
C ARG A 119 -0.35 8.35 9.73
N ARG A 120 0.82 7.73 9.77
CA ARG A 120 1.75 7.95 10.89
C ARG A 120 2.13 9.42 10.94
N ARG A 121 2.23 10.01 12.13
CA ARG A 121 3.00 11.26 12.23
C ARG A 121 4.48 10.89 12.12
N GLY A 122 5.29 11.71 11.45
CA GLY A 122 6.73 11.72 11.77
C GLY A 122 6.84 11.86 13.30
N CYS A 123 7.65 11.01 13.93
CA CYS A 123 7.74 10.90 15.38
C CYS A 123 7.69 12.27 16.09
N CYS A 124 6.96 12.33 17.20
CA CYS A 124 7.25 13.32 18.24
C CYS A 124 8.61 12.96 18.88
N PRO A 125 9.44 13.94 19.28
CA PRO A 125 10.61 13.65 20.10
C PRO A 125 10.11 12.97 21.38
N SER A 126 10.65 11.79 21.66
CA SER A 126 10.50 11.12 22.95
C SER A 126 10.96 12.08 24.04
N GLY A 127 10.00 12.53 24.87
CA GLY A 127 10.28 13.21 26.13
C GLY A 127 10.81 12.27 27.19
#